data_AF-A0A1A8B0A2-F1
#
_entry.id   AF-A0A1A8B0A2-F1
#
_cell.length_a   1.000
_cell.length_b   1.000
_cell.length_c   1.000
_cell.angle_alpha   90.00
_cell.angle_beta   90.00
_cell.angle_gamma   90.00
#
_symmetry.space_group_name_H-M   'P 1'
#
loop_
_entity.id
_entity.type
_entity.pdbx_description
1 polymer ?
#
loop_
_entity_poly.entity_id
_entity_poly.type
_entity_poly.pdbx_seq_one_letter_code
_entity_poly.pdbx_strand_id
1 'polypeptide(L)'
;LDMHSIIVPCLDEEPLVTAEQVIEEIEEMMQDSPDMNTEHNPSQSDLSMLSLDVHPSSPGFEDRLRALSLPELLGHLRETEANIRRFSEELVQQLAVRDELDFEKEVKNSFISALIDVQNRQKEHRESIKRKKRLKGGAGTGQGISEKTAPRFSMEGISSVIQNSFQQTFGSGCSERQYLTTVIPYQKKGHSPSLDDLQILTKILQGMRDDSDKVPGLLTDYILNVFCPT
;
A
#
# COMPACT_ATOMS: atom_id res chain seq x y z
N LEU A 1 4.03 -63.89 10.78
CA LEU A 1 4.83 -62.65 10.72
C LEU A 1 4.38 -61.79 11.87
N ASP A 2 5.29 -61.57 12.81
CA ASP A 2 5.07 -60.79 14.02
C ASP A 2 5.13 -59.29 13.69
N MET A 3 4.11 -58.54 14.12
CA MET A 3 3.92 -57.10 13.86
C MET A 3 4.79 -56.22 14.77
N HIS A 4 5.61 -56.81 15.64
CA HIS A 4 6.45 -56.07 16.60
C HIS A 4 7.85 -55.68 16.09
N SER A 5 8.15 -55.86 14.80
CA SER A 5 9.48 -55.55 14.23
C SER A 5 9.59 -54.20 13.49
N ILE A 6 8.65 -53.26 13.69
CA ILE A 6 8.72 -51.89 13.13
C ILE A 6 8.99 -50.88 14.25
N ILE A 7 9.76 -51.26 15.27
CA ILE A 7 10.28 -50.31 16.24
C ILE A 7 11.70 -49.99 15.78
N VAL A 8 11.83 -48.87 15.08
CA VAL A 8 13.11 -48.22 14.82
C VAL A 8 13.69 -47.85 16.18
N PRO A 9 14.89 -48.33 16.56
CA PRO A 9 15.55 -47.85 17.76
C PRO A 9 15.85 -46.36 17.55
N CYS A 10 15.23 -45.48 18.34
CA CYS A 10 15.66 -44.09 18.46
C CYS A 10 17.05 -44.07 19.10
N LEU A 11 18.06 -44.03 18.26
CA LEU A 11 19.41 -43.54 18.53
C LEU A 11 19.53 -42.35 17.56
N ASP A 12 19.74 -41.09 17.96
CA ASP A 12 20.39 -40.54 19.13
C ASP A 12 19.70 -39.22 19.53
N GLU A 13 19.93 -38.79 20.77
CA GLU A 13 19.51 -37.52 21.33
C GLU A 13 19.98 -36.32 20.49
N GLU A 14 19.16 -35.87 19.55
CA GLU A 14 19.16 -34.45 19.18
C GLU A 14 18.43 -33.74 20.34
N PRO A 15 19.09 -32.81 21.06
CA PRO A 15 18.48 -32.19 22.22
C PRO A 15 17.18 -31.51 21.77
N LEU A 16 16.05 -32.04 22.24
CA LEU A 16 14.75 -31.45 22.01
C LEU A 16 14.82 -30.06 22.61
N VAL A 17 14.87 -29.04 21.77
CA VAL A 17 14.85 -27.64 22.19
C VAL A 17 13.64 -27.49 23.10
N THR A 18 13.92 -27.17 24.36
CA THR A 18 12.87 -27.16 25.38
C THR A 18 11.93 -26.00 25.06
N ALA A 19 10.64 -26.11 25.39
CA ALA A 19 9.69 -25.03 25.16
C ALA A 19 10.19 -23.70 25.74
N GLU A 20 10.83 -23.73 26.91
CA GLU A 20 11.51 -22.58 27.53
C GLU A 20 12.59 -21.96 26.65
N GLN A 21 13.36 -22.77 25.91
CA GLN A 21 14.46 -22.30 25.07
C GLN A 21 13.95 -21.68 23.77
N VAL A 22 12.86 -22.22 23.21
CA VAL A 22 12.14 -21.58 22.09
C VAL A 22 11.47 -20.28 22.54
N ILE A 23 10.91 -20.24 23.75
CA ILE A 23 10.31 -19.03 24.32
C ILE A 23 11.39 -17.98 24.58
N GLU A 24 12.57 -18.36 25.09
CA GLU A 24 13.71 -17.48 25.30
C GLU A 24 14.25 -16.94 23.96
N GLU A 25 14.36 -17.76 22.92
CA GLU A 25 14.78 -17.34 21.57
C GLU A 25 13.76 -16.37 20.94
N ILE A 26 12.46 -16.59 21.17
CA ILE A 26 11.39 -15.67 20.74
C ILE A 26 11.41 -14.38 21.57
N GLU A 27 11.63 -14.45 22.88
CA GLU A 27 11.81 -13.26 23.73
C GLU A 27 13.05 -12.46 23.33
N GLU A 28 14.15 -13.13 22.96
CA GLU A 28 15.37 -12.51 22.43
C GLU A 28 15.09 -11.82 21.08
N MET A 29 14.39 -12.48 20.14
CA MET A 29 13.94 -11.85 18.89
C MET A 29 12.94 -10.70 19.09
N MET A 30 12.14 -10.72 20.17
CA MET A 30 11.22 -9.64 20.52
C MET A 30 11.90 -8.50 21.30
N GLN A 31 13.01 -8.78 22.00
CA GLN A 31 13.82 -7.81 22.75
C GLN A 31 14.95 -7.18 21.92
N ASP A 32 15.39 -7.81 20.82
CA ASP A 32 16.21 -7.24 19.76
C ASP A 32 15.42 -6.34 18.80
N SER A 33 14.20 -5.97 19.19
CA SER A 33 13.68 -4.69 18.72
C SER A 33 14.57 -3.62 19.36
N PRO A 34 15.35 -2.84 18.58
CA PRO A 34 15.95 -1.64 19.16
C PRO A 34 14.77 -0.87 19.73
N ASP A 35 14.86 -0.49 21.01
CA ASP A 35 13.88 0.33 21.68
C ASP A 35 13.71 1.63 20.86
N MET A 36 12.78 1.59 19.88
CA MET A 36 12.38 2.69 19.00
C MET A 36 11.47 3.63 19.78
N ASN A 37 11.83 3.90 21.03
CA ASN A 37 11.37 5.06 21.77
C ASN A 37 12.35 6.25 21.63
N THR A 38 13.36 6.11 20.77
CA THR A 38 13.78 7.25 19.97
C THR A 38 12.89 7.30 18.74
N GLU A 39 12.09 8.34 18.65
CA GLU A 39 11.62 8.95 17.41
C GLU A 39 12.82 9.20 16.48
N HIS A 40 13.41 8.14 15.92
CA HIS A 40 14.19 8.23 14.72
C HIS A 40 13.19 8.16 13.57
N ASN A 41 12.37 9.23 13.50
CA ASN A 41 12.12 9.88 12.23
C ASN A 41 13.42 9.77 11.43
N PRO A 42 13.46 9.17 10.22
CA PRO A 42 14.67 9.09 9.41
C PRO A 42 15.07 10.53 9.05
N SER A 43 15.67 11.18 10.04
CA SER A 43 15.84 12.60 10.16
C SER A 43 17.12 12.87 9.42
N GLN A 44 16.95 13.10 8.13
CA GLN A 44 17.87 13.88 7.31
C GLN A 44 19.25 13.27 7.02
N SER A 45 19.77 12.30 7.79
CA SER A 45 21.14 11.79 7.63
C SER A 45 21.32 10.90 6.39
N ASP A 46 20.33 10.08 6.05
CA ASP A 46 20.45 9.15 4.91
C ASP A 46 20.02 9.81 3.59
N LEU A 47 19.11 10.78 3.66
CA LEU A 47 18.80 11.67 2.52
C LEU A 47 19.92 12.70 2.28
N SER A 48 20.72 13.02 3.31
CA SER A 48 21.90 13.87 3.18
C SER A 48 22.95 13.26 2.25
N MET A 49 23.01 11.94 2.08
CA MET A 49 23.90 11.29 1.10
C MET A 49 23.48 11.53 -0.35
N LEU A 50 22.19 11.76 -0.61
CA LEU A 50 21.67 12.18 -1.91
C LEU A 50 21.63 13.71 -2.06
N SER A 51 21.78 14.44 -0.96
CA SER A 51 21.81 15.91 -0.90
C SER A 51 23.22 16.50 -1.04
N LEU A 52 24.25 15.67 -1.28
CA LEU A 52 25.58 16.17 -1.62
C LEU A 52 25.56 16.72 -3.06
N ASP A 53 25.52 18.04 -3.12
CA ASP A 53 26.11 18.88 -4.16
C ASP A 53 25.32 19.21 -5.44
N VAL A 54 23.98 19.13 -5.41
CA VAL A 54 23.16 19.79 -6.46
C VAL A 54 21.99 20.56 -5.86
N HIS A 55 22.28 21.52 -4.97
CA HIS A 55 21.37 22.64 -4.73
C HIS A 55 21.80 23.84 -5.61
N PRO A 56 21.25 24.01 -6.83
CA PRO A 56 21.42 25.24 -7.61
C PRO A 56 20.79 26.47 -6.92
N SER A 57 20.13 26.26 -5.79
CA SER A 57 19.43 27.26 -4.98
C SER A 57 20.24 27.77 -3.76
N SER A 58 21.50 27.37 -3.60
CA SER A 58 22.35 27.92 -2.53
C SER A 58 22.84 29.33 -2.91
N PRO A 59 22.61 30.37 -2.08
CA PRO A 59 23.07 31.71 -2.39
C PRO A 59 24.60 31.73 -2.54
N GLY A 60 25.09 32.19 -3.69
CA GLY A 60 26.52 32.22 -4.04
C GLY A 60 27.05 31.00 -4.82
N PHE A 61 26.18 30.05 -5.22
CA PHE A 61 26.60 28.93 -6.07
C PHE A 61 27.10 29.39 -7.46
N GLU A 62 26.38 30.32 -8.09
CA GLU A 62 26.79 30.96 -9.35
C GLU A 62 28.13 31.68 -9.21
N ASP A 63 28.35 32.44 -8.13
CA ASP A 63 29.61 33.16 -7.89
C ASP A 63 30.79 32.20 -7.67
N ARG A 64 30.56 31.08 -6.96
CA ARG A 64 31.56 30.01 -6.80
C ARG A 64 31.86 29.31 -8.12
N LEU A 65 30.85 29.05 -8.96
CA LEU A 65 31.05 28.48 -10.30
C LEU A 65 31.84 29.43 -11.20
N ARG A 66 31.56 30.73 -11.15
CA ARG A 66 32.29 31.76 -11.91
C ARG A 66 33.73 31.96 -11.43
N ALA A 67 34.02 31.61 -10.18
CA ALA A 67 35.38 31.65 -9.61
C ALA A 67 36.25 30.46 -10.03
N LEU A 68 35.65 29.36 -10.53
CA LEU A 68 36.37 28.19 -11.00
C LEU A 68 36.93 28.40 -12.41
N SER A 69 38.11 27.82 -12.66
CA SER A 69 38.70 27.77 -13.99
C SER A 69 37.97 26.75 -14.89
N LEU A 70 38.06 26.93 -16.21
CA LEU A 70 37.42 26.04 -17.19
C LEU A 70 37.76 24.55 -16.98
N PRO A 71 39.02 24.14 -16.67
CA PRO A 71 39.34 22.75 -16.38
C PRO A 71 38.65 22.21 -15.11
N GLU A 72 38.55 23.02 -14.05
CA GLU A 72 37.89 22.64 -12.80
C GLU A 72 36.38 22.44 -13.01
N LEU A 73 35.74 23.32 -13.79
CA LEU A 73 34.33 23.21 -14.14
C LEU A 73 34.02 21.95 -14.96
N LEU A 74 34.88 21.63 -15.94
CA LEU A 74 34.75 20.39 -16.72
C LEU A 74 34.99 19.13 -15.87
N GLY A 75 35.88 19.21 -14.87
CA GLY A 75 36.08 18.16 -13.88
C GLY A 75 34.82 17.90 -13.06
N HIS A 76 34.22 18.96 -12.50
CA HIS A 76 32.96 18.88 -11.76
C HIS A 76 31.82 18.34 -12.62
N LEU A 77 31.71 18.78 -13.88
CA LEU A 77 30.67 18.28 -14.80
C LEU A 77 30.82 16.77 -15.02
N ARG A 78 32.04 16.29 -15.29
CA ARG A 78 32.31 14.87 -15.50
C ARG A 78 32.01 14.03 -14.27
N GLU A 79 32.36 14.53 -13.09
CA GLU A 79 32.06 13.86 -11.83
C GLU A 79 30.55 13.75 -11.59
N THR A 80 29.82 14.84 -11.77
CA THR A 80 28.36 14.86 -11.68
C THR A 80 27.73 13.90 -12.70
N GLU A 81 28.18 13.89 -13.95
CA GLU A 81 27.72 12.93 -14.96
C GLU A 81 28.01 11.47 -14.57
N ALA A 82 29.18 11.19 -14.00
CA ALA A 82 29.54 9.86 -13.51
C ALA A 82 28.70 9.44 -12.30
N ASN A 83 28.42 10.37 -11.39
CA ASN A 83 27.53 10.17 -10.24
C ASN A 83 26.10 9.87 -10.71
N ILE A 84 25.56 10.66 -11.64
CA ILE A 84 24.23 10.44 -12.22
C ILE A 84 24.13 9.03 -12.82
N ARG A 85 25.13 8.59 -13.58
CA ARG A 85 25.14 7.24 -14.16
C ARG A 85 25.15 6.17 -13.09
N ARG A 86 26.04 6.26 -12.10
CA ARG A 86 26.13 5.30 -10.99
C ARG A 86 24.84 5.23 -10.17
N PHE A 87 24.28 6.37 -9.79
CA PHE A 87 23.04 6.40 -9.01
C PHE A 87 21.84 5.91 -9.83
N SER A 88 21.79 6.18 -11.13
CA SER A 88 20.75 5.63 -11.99
C SER A 88 20.84 4.11 -12.11
N GLU A 89 22.05 3.55 -12.18
CA GLU A 89 22.25 2.10 -12.23
C GLU A 89 21.84 1.44 -10.91
N GLU A 90 22.28 2.01 -9.78
CA GLU A 90 21.89 1.55 -8.44
C GLU A 90 20.36 1.62 -8.27
N LEU A 91 19.72 2.72 -8.68
CA LEU A 91 18.28 2.86 -8.60
C LEU A 91 17.55 1.76 -9.40
N VAL A 92 18.01 1.47 -10.60
CA VAL A 92 17.43 0.38 -11.42
C VAL A 92 17.59 -0.96 -10.72
N GLN A 93 18.74 -1.23 -10.12
CA GLN A 93 19.00 -2.48 -9.41
C GLN A 93 18.11 -2.62 -8.16
N GLN A 94 17.97 -1.56 -7.37
CA GLN A 94 17.08 -1.52 -6.20
C GLN A 94 15.62 -1.71 -6.58
N LEU A 95 15.16 -1.10 -7.68
CA LEU A 95 13.80 -1.29 -8.20
C LEU A 95 13.56 -2.75 -8.62
N ALA A 96 14.51 -3.37 -9.31
CA ALA A 96 14.41 -4.77 -9.70
C ALA A 96 14.32 -5.70 -8.47
N VAL A 97 15.13 -5.47 -7.44
CA VAL A 97 15.08 -6.25 -6.19
C VAL A 97 13.74 -6.05 -5.48
N ARG A 98 13.22 -4.82 -5.43
CA ARG A 98 11.92 -4.53 -4.84
C ARG A 98 10.80 -5.29 -5.56
N ASP A 99 10.80 -5.28 -6.88
CA ASP A 99 9.77 -5.95 -7.68
C ASP A 99 9.81 -7.49 -7.48
N GLU A 100 11.01 -8.09 -7.33
CA GLU A 100 11.17 -9.51 -6.99
C GLU A 100 10.60 -9.83 -5.59
N LEU A 101 10.88 -8.99 -4.60
CA LEU A 101 10.36 -9.17 -3.23
C LEU A 101 8.83 -9.01 -3.18
N ASP A 102 8.28 -8.05 -3.93
CA ASP A 102 6.84 -7.86 -4.05
C ASP A 102 6.17 -9.07 -4.69
N PHE A 103 6.79 -9.65 -5.73
CA PHE A 103 6.34 -10.90 -6.33
C PHE A 103 6.36 -12.06 -5.33
N GLU A 104 7.47 -12.25 -4.61
CA GLU A 104 7.59 -13.33 -3.61
C GLU A 104 6.54 -13.19 -2.50
N LYS A 105 6.31 -11.95 -2.04
CA LYS A 105 5.26 -11.62 -1.07
C LYS A 105 3.87 -11.92 -1.63
N GLU A 106 3.57 -11.56 -2.87
CA GLU A 106 2.29 -11.86 -3.51
C GLU A 106 2.06 -13.37 -3.60
N VAL A 107 3.08 -14.13 -4.01
CA VAL A 107 3.03 -15.59 -4.09
C VAL A 107 2.77 -16.21 -2.71
N LYS A 108 3.50 -15.78 -1.67
CA LYS A 108 3.29 -16.26 -0.30
C LYS A 108 1.89 -15.94 0.21
N ASN A 109 1.41 -14.71 -0.01
CA ASN A 109 0.06 -14.30 0.40
C ASN A 109 -1.04 -15.07 -0.36
N SER A 110 -0.84 -15.33 -1.64
CA SER A 110 -1.73 -16.17 -2.46
C SER A 110 -1.79 -17.59 -1.92
N PHE A 111 -0.63 -18.18 -1.59
CA PHE A 111 -0.55 -19.50 -0.98
C PHE A 111 -1.26 -19.55 0.39
N ILE A 112 -1.02 -18.58 1.27
CA ILE A 112 -1.69 -18.49 2.58
C ILE A 112 -3.21 -18.43 2.40
N SER A 113 -3.68 -17.59 1.47
CA SER A 113 -5.12 -17.44 1.18
C SER A 113 -5.73 -18.76 0.68
N ALA A 114 -5.06 -19.44 -0.25
CA ALA A 114 -5.50 -20.74 -0.74
C ALA A 114 -5.51 -21.81 0.36
N LEU A 115 -4.52 -21.80 1.26
CA LEU A 115 -4.45 -22.74 2.37
C LEU A 115 -5.60 -22.51 3.37
N ILE A 116 -5.89 -21.25 3.70
CA ILE A 116 -7.03 -20.87 4.54
C ILE A 116 -8.34 -21.35 3.91
N ASP A 117 -8.52 -21.17 2.60
CA ASP A 117 -9.72 -21.62 1.88
C ASP A 117 -9.92 -23.14 1.95
N VAL A 118 -8.85 -23.92 1.76
CA VAL A 118 -8.90 -25.38 1.89
C VAL A 118 -9.30 -25.78 3.31
N GLN A 119 -8.70 -25.16 4.32
CA GLN A 119 -9.03 -25.43 5.72
C GLN A 119 -10.48 -25.06 6.06
N ASN A 120 -10.96 -23.92 5.57
CA ASN A 120 -12.35 -23.47 5.73
C ASN A 120 -13.32 -24.46 5.09
N ARG A 121 -13.08 -24.89 3.84
CA ARG A 121 -13.89 -25.91 3.16
C ARG A 121 -13.90 -27.24 3.90
N GLN A 122 -12.76 -27.67 4.45
CA GLN A 122 -12.70 -28.89 5.27
C GLN A 122 -13.50 -28.75 6.57
N LYS A 123 -13.44 -27.59 7.23
CA LYS A 123 -14.22 -27.29 8.44
C LYS A 123 -15.72 -27.31 8.12
N GLU A 124 -16.15 -26.62 7.07
CA GLU A 124 -17.53 -26.63 6.58
C GLU A 124 -18.01 -28.04 6.23
N HIS A 125 -17.18 -28.86 5.59
CA HIS A 125 -17.49 -30.26 5.30
C HIS A 125 -17.69 -31.07 6.59
N ARG A 126 -16.81 -30.91 7.60
CA ARG A 126 -16.97 -31.54 8.91
C ARG A 126 -18.24 -31.08 9.63
N GLU A 127 -18.57 -29.80 9.57
CA GLU A 127 -19.78 -29.23 10.20
C GLU A 127 -21.07 -29.67 9.49
N SER A 128 -21.08 -29.72 8.16
CA SER A 128 -22.24 -30.17 7.37
C SER A 128 -22.55 -31.66 7.62
N ILE A 129 -21.54 -32.52 7.79
CA ILE A 129 -21.72 -33.92 8.19
C ILE A 129 -22.35 -33.99 9.60
N LYS A 130 -21.84 -33.22 10.56
CA LYS A 130 -22.41 -33.16 11.92
C LYS A 130 -23.87 -32.68 11.90
N ARG A 131 -24.20 -31.67 11.09
CA ARG A 131 -25.58 -31.17 10.90
C ARG A 131 -26.50 -32.24 10.29
N LYS A 132 -26.07 -32.96 9.25
CA LYS A 132 -26.86 -34.05 8.63
C LYS A 132 -27.13 -35.19 9.62
N LYS A 133 -26.18 -35.53 10.50
CA LYS A 133 -26.39 -36.55 11.55
C LYS A 133 -27.45 -36.12 12.58
N ARG A 134 -27.50 -34.84 12.95
CA ARG A 134 -28.52 -34.31 13.87
C ARG A 134 -29.92 -34.26 13.25
N LEU A 135 -30.03 -33.92 11.97
CA LEU A 135 -31.31 -33.91 11.25
C LEU A 135 -31.88 -35.32 11.03
N LYS A 136 -31.03 -36.34 10.81
CA LYS A 136 -31.47 -37.73 10.64
C LYS A 136 -31.83 -38.44 11.97
N GLY A 137 -31.44 -37.87 13.11
CA GLY A 137 -31.78 -38.37 14.45
C GLY A 137 -33.04 -37.76 15.09
N GLY A 138 -33.71 -36.83 14.40
CA GLY A 138 -34.86 -36.08 14.92
C GLY A 138 -36.19 -36.33 14.18
N ALA A 139 -36.30 -37.38 13.38
CA ALA A 139 -37.56 -37.76 12.74
C ALA A 139 -38.39 -38.65 13.70
N GLY A 140 -38.93 -38.03 14.74
CA GLY A 140 -39.91 -38.62 15.64
C GLY A 140 -40.91 -37.56 16.08
N THR A 141 -42.11 -37.62 15.50
CA THR A 141 -43.38 -36.98 15.90
C THR A 141 -43.61 -35.48 15.60
N GLY A 142 -44.73 -35.19 14.92
CA GLY A 142 -45.42 -33.89 14.97
C GLY A 142 -46.04 -33.36 13.66
N GLN A 143 -47.31 -33.67 13.40
CA GLN A 143 -48.18 -33.06 12.37
C GLN A 143 -48.75 -31.68 12.80
N GLY A 144 -49.12 -30.81 11.83
CA GLY A 144 -50.06 -29.68 11.99
C GLY A 144 -49.68 -28.44 11.14
N ILE A 145 -50.26 -28.17 9.96
CA ILE A 145 -51.51 -27.41 9.61
C ILE A 145 -51.38 -25.86 9.59
N SER A 146 -51.86 -25.26 8.47
CA SER A 146 -52.28 -23.85 8.20
C SER A 146 -51.23 -22.74 8.14
N GLU A 147 -51.40 -21.58 7.49
CA GLU A 147 -52.21 -21.03 6.38
C GLU A 147 -51.66 -19.59 6.15
N LYS A 148 -51.76 -19.07 4.92
CA LYS A 148 -51.62 -17.68 4.42
C LYS A 148 -51.20 -16.56 5.40
N THR A 149 -50.18 -15.75 5.03
CA THR A 149 -50.22 -14.27 5.14
C THR A 149 -49.17 -13.65 4.21
N ALA A 150 -49.57 -12.73 3.34
CA ALA A 150 -48.69 -11.92 2.49
C ALA A 150 -48.16 -10.68 3.26
N PRO A 151 -47.00 -10.10 2.90
CA PRO A 151 -46.68 -8.73 3.25
C PRO A 151 -46.96 -7.77 2.07
N ARG A 152 -47.61 -6.66 2.43
CA ARG A 152 -47.82 -5.45 1.63
C ARG A 152 -46.49 -4.92 1.07
N PHE A 153 -46.39 -4.72 -0.23
CA PHE A 153 -45.45 -3.76 -0.82
C PHE A 153 -46.09 -2.37 -0.75
N SER A 154 -45.51 -1.45 0.03
CA SER A 154 -45.91 -0.03 0.00
C SER A 154 -45.22 0.67 -1.17
N MET A 155 -45.99 1.50 -1.86
CA MET A 155 -45.64 2.14 -3.12
C MET A 155 -45.45 3.64 -2.86
N GLU A 156 -44.38 3.99 -2.14
CA GLU A 156 -43.92 5.38 -2.00
C GLU A 156 -42.43 5.43 -2.40
N GLY A 157 -42.13 5.48 -3.70
CA GLY A 157 -40.74 5.38 -4.15
C GLY A 157 -40.38 6.02 -5.49
N ILE A 158 -41.23 6.86 -6.08
CA ILE A 158 -40.93 7.47 -7.39
C ILE A 158 -40.50 8.94 -7.33
N SER A 159 -40.45 9.56 -6.15
CA SER A 159 -40.06 10.98 -6.02
C SER A 159 -38.55 11.25 -5.92
N SER A 160 -37.67 10.25 -6.01
CA SER A 160 -36.22 10.46 -5.92
C SER A 160 -35.49 10.53 -7.27
N VAL A 161 -36.15 10.24 -8.39
CA VAL A 161 -35.46 10.08 -9.68
C VAL A 161 -35.07 11.43 -10.32
N ILE A 162 -35.64 12.55 -9.88
CA ILE A 162 -35.37 13.87 -10.49
C ILE A 162 -34.35 14.71 -9.68
N GLN A 163 -34.03 14.34 -8.43
CA GLN A 163 -32.97 15.02 -7.67
C GLN A 163 -31.58 14.37 -7.81
N ASN A 164 -31.49 13.18 -8.41
CA ASN A 164 -30.25 12.42 -8.50
C ASN A 164 -29.37 12.68 -9.74
N SER A 165 -29.78 13.55 -10.66
CA SER A 165 -28.99 13.82 -11.88
C SER A 165 -27.79 14.76 -11.65
N PHE A 166 -27.72 15.47 -10.51
CA PHE A 166 -26.57 16.34 -10.18
C PHE A 166 -25.61 15.77 -9.13
N GLN A 167 -25.94 14.64 -8.48
CA GLN A 167 -25.04 13.99 -7.51
C GLN A 167 -24.29 12.78 -8.07
N GLN A 168 -24.57 12.36 -9.31
CA GLN A 168 -23.90 11.19 -9.91
C GLN A 168 -22.45 11.41 -10.39
N THR A 169 -21.82 12.53 -10.03
CA THR A 169 -20.36 12.73 -10.17
C THR A 169 -19.62 12.91 -8.85
N PHE A 170 -20.32 12.89 -7.71
CA PHE A 170 -19.69 12.94 -6.39
C PHE A 170 -20.31 11.86 -5.51
N GLY A 171 -19.73 10.67 -5.60
CA GLY A 171 -20.15 9.50 -4.83
C GLY A 171 -20.11 9.80 -3.34
N SER A 172 -21.21 9.53 -2.65
CA SER A 172 -21.26 9.41 -1.20
C SER A 172 -21.97 8.10 -0.91
N GLY A 173 -21.23 7.13 -0.36
CA GLY A 173 -21.80 5.85 0.04
C GLY A 173 -20.88 4.63 -0.11
N CYS A 174 -19.64 4.69 0.36
CA CYS A 174 -18.94 3.51 0.89
C CYS A 174 -17.62 3.97 1.51
N SER A 175 -17.26 3.40 2.65
CA SER A 175 -15.96 3.56 3.31
C SER A 175 -14.85 2.84 2.54
N GLU A 176 -14.67 3.22 1.28
CA GLU A 176 -13.57 2.83 0.42
C GLU A 176 -12.85 4.12 0.07
N ARG A 177 -11.54 4.18 0.32
CA ARG A 177 -10.73 5.38 0.11
C ARG A 177 -11.06 5.93 -1.28
N GLN A 178 -11.67 7.12 -1.33
CA GLN A 178 -12.00 7.79 -2.57
C GLN A 178 -10.69 8.24 -3.19
N TYR A 179 -10.06 7.36 -3.96
CA TYR A 179 -8.85 7.71 -4.69
C TYR A 179 -9.20 8.81 -5.67
N LEU A 180 -8.62 9.99 -5.49
CA LEU A 180 -8.81 11.13 -6.37
C LEU A 180 -8.26 10.76 -7.76
N THR A 181 -9.15 10.40 -8.70
CA THR A 181 -8.77 10.01 -10.08
C THR A 181 -8.62 11.20 -11.03
N THR A 182 -8.71 12.44 -10.55
CA THR A 182 -8.66 13.63 -11.41
C THR A 182 -7.22 13.95 -11.80
N VAL A 183 -6.91 13.79 -13.08
CA VAL A 183 -5.65 14.21 -13.68
C VAL A 183 -5.58 15.74 -13.67
N ILE A 184 -4.45 16.30 -13.23
CA ILE A 184 -4.19 17.74 -13.27
C ILE A 184 -4.17 18.19 -14.74
N PRO A 185 -5.05 19.12 -15.17
CA PRO A 185 -5.05 19.57 -16.56
C PRO A 185 -3.74 20.26 -16.94
N TYR A 186 -3.07 19.76 -17.98
CA TYR A 186 -1.86 20.37 -18.51
C TYR A 186 -2.07 20.76 -19.96
N GLN A 187 -1.93 22.04 -20.27
CA GLN A 187 -1.90 22.51 -21.66
C GLN A 187 -0.45 22.72 -22.06
N LYS A 188 0.00 21.99 -23.09
CA LYS A 188 1.30 22.21 -23.72
C LYS A 188 1.24 23.49 -24.57
N LYS A 189 1.06 24.64 -23.92
CA LYS A 189 1.30 25.93 -24.55
C LYS A 189 2.80 25.99 -24.84
N GLY A 190 3.23 26.38 -26.03
CA GLY A 190 4.65 26.30 -26.47
C GLY A 190 5.64 27.18 -25.71
N HIS A 191 5.26 27.69 -24.52
CA HIS A 191 6.03 28.50 -23.60
C HIS A 191 6.10 27.77 -22.26
N SER A 192 7.25 27.86 -21.59
CA SER A 192 7.44 27.28 -20.26
C SER A 192 6.43 27.88 -19.27
N PRO A 193 5.87 27.07 -18.34
CA PRO A 193 4.96 27.56 -17.31
C PRO A 193 5.63 28.66 -16.49
N SER A 194 4.83 29.64 -16.05
CA SER A 194 5.34 30.74 -15.23
C SER A 194 5.77 30.23 -13.84
N LEU A 195 6.56 31.04 -13.13
CA LEU A 195 6.97 30.71 -11.76
C LEU A 195 5.75 30.54 -10.84
N ASP A 196 4.71 31.36 -11.04
CA ASP A 196 3.48 31.32 -10.27
C ASP A 196 2.68 30.03 -10.54
N ASP A 197 2.58 29.61 -11.81
CA ASP A 197 1.93 28.35 -12.20
C ASP A 197 2.65 27.15 -11.57
N LEU A 198 3.99 27.17 -11.58
CA LEU A 198 4.80 26.09 -11.02
C LEU A 198 4.67 26.01 -9.50
N GLN A 199 4.53 27.14 -8.81
CA GLN A 199 4.27 27.15 -7.37
C GLN A 199 2.88 26.57 -7.03
N ILE A 200 1.86 26.84 -7.84
CA ILE A 200 0.52 26.27 -7.64
C ILE A 200 0.54 24.77 -7.89
N LEU A 201 1.17 24.32 -8.97
CA LEU A 201 1.37 22.90 -9.27
C LEU A 201 2.11 22.18 -8.14
N THR A 202 3.15 22.80 -7.58
CA THR A 202 3.89 22.26 -6.43
C THR A 202 2.99 22.10 -5.21
N LYS A 203 2.13 23.08 -4.91
CA LYS A 203 1.16 23.00 -3.79
C LYS A 203 0.14 21.88 -3.98
N ILE A 204 -0.34 21.67 -5.21
CA ILE A 204 -1.27 20.58 -5.54
C ILE A 204 -0.59 19.23 -5.35
N LEU A 205 0.60 19.04 -5.92
CA LEU A 205 1.36 17.79 -5.82
C LEU A 205 1.75 17.46 -4.37
N GLN A 206 2.14 18.47 -3.60
CA GLN A 206 2.38 18.34 -2.17
C GLN A 206 1.11 17.92 -1.43
N GLY A 207 -0.02 18.59 -1.71
CA GLY A 207 -1.30 18.23 -1.11
C GLY A 207 -1.75 16.81 -1.44
N MET A 208 -1.49 16.34 -2.66
CA MET A 208 -1.78 14.95 -3.06
C MET A 208 -0.87 13.95 -2.36
N ARG A 209 0.42 14.27 -2.20
CA ARG A 209 1.37 13.41 -1.49
C ARG A 209 1.01 13.26 -0.01
N ASP A 210 0.53 14.34 0.60
CA ASP A 210 0.24 14.41 2.02
C ASP A 210 -1.25 14.09 2.33
N ASP A 211 -2.02 13.53 1.37
CA ASP A 211 -3.46 13.23 1.46
C ASP A 211 -4.31 14.40 2.02
N SER A 212 -3.98 15.63 1.62
CA SER A 212 -4.64 16.83 2.11
C SER A 212 -6.04 17.03 1.51
N ASP A 213 -6.99 17.34 2.39
CA ASP A 213 -8.37 17.77 2.08
C ASP A 213 -8.46 19.06 1.24
N LYS A 214 -7.35 19.81 1.11
CA LYS A 214 -7.28 21.07 0.34
C LYS A 214 -7.07 20.87 -1.15
N VAL A 215 -6.70 19.66 -1.59
CA VAL A 215 -6.40 19.35 -3.00
C VAL A 215 -7.55 19.71 -3.95
N PRO A 216 -8.83 19.40 -3.66
CA PRO A 216 -9.94 19.79 -4.53
C PRO A 216 -10.07 21.31 -4.73
N GLY A 217 -9.80 22.10 -3.69
CA GLY A 217 -9.80 23.56 -3.77
C GLY A 217 -8.65 24.08 -4.62
N LEU A 218 -7.43 23.58 -4.38
CA LEU A 218 -6.24 23.97 -5.15
C LEU A 218 -6.37 23.62 -6.64
N LEU A 219 -6.97 22.47 -6.96
CA LEU A 219 -7.27 22.08 -8.35
C LEU A 219 -8.28 23.03 -9.01
N THR A 220 -9.33 23.41 -8.28
CA THR A 220 -10.35 24.34 -8.78
C THR A 220 -9.74 25.70 -9.09
N ASP A 221 -8.93 26.23 -8.17
CA ASP A 221 -8.25 27.51 -8.35
C ASP A 221 -7.28 27.49 -9.54
N TYR A 222 -6.53 26.40 -9.71
CA TYR A 222 -5.63 26.22 -10.84
C TYR A 222 -6.40 26.17 -12.18
N ILE A 223 -7.53 25.46 -12.22
CA ILE A 223 -8.34 25.39 -13.44
C ILE A 223 -8.89 26.77 -13.82
N LEU A 224 -9.43 27.51 -12.86
CA LEU A 224 -10.09 28.78 -13.11
C LEU A 224 -9.11 29.94 -13.37
N ASN A 225 -7.95 29.94 -12.71
CA ASN A 225 -7.03 31.07 -12.79
C ASN A 225 -5.84 30.84 -13.73
N VAL A 226 -5.45 29.59 -14.00
CA VAL A 226 -4.26 29.25 -14.79
C VAL A 226 -4.62 28.53 -16.10
N PHE A 227 -5.48 27.51 -16.03
CA PHE A 227 -5.83 26.71 -17.20
C PHE A 227 -6.83 27.43 -18.12
N CYS A 228 -7.90 27.97 -17.53
CA CYS A 228 -8.96 28.73 -18.21
C CYS A 228 -9.16 30.11 -17.55
N PRO A 229 -8.16 31.01 -17.61
CA PRO A 229 -8.33 32.36 -17.09
C PRO A 229 -9.50 33.04 -17.80
N THR A 230 -10.41 33.64 -17.02
CA THR A 230 -11.56 34.41 -17.52
C THR A 230 -11.14 35.83 -17.87
#